data_AF-A0A812XH39-F1
#
_entry.id   AF-A0A812XH39-F1
#
_cell.length_a   1.000
_cell.length_b   1.000
_cell.length_c   1.000
_cell.angle_alpha   90.00
_cell.angle_beta   90.00
_cell.angle_gamma   90.00
#
_symmetry.space_group_name_H-M   'P 1'
#
loop_
_entity.id
_entity.type
_entity.pdbx_description
1 polymer ?
#
loop_
_entity_poly.entity_id
_entity_poly.type
_entity_poly.pdbx_seq_one_letter_code
_entity_poly.pdbx_strand_id
1 'polypeptide(L)'
;MMYKWQTPDLHTKLFAKIPFPLSGATSNDRLSSSVNKQPMDFYEINAYRLIEASMPIKIPKFYFGDISNESSNFILITERVPFTGMPPLKPFEIEGPYVKCKDFEMNGTDKDHYCLLMQVHARIAAAHKTGKMGAEEFLMRNLSFNNVAFHPMDPEKASGVPPQMVASQLRQAIKFFSETAKVLYPDYVTTQAFQEKFFNTMMTSNAYAKETMYWKLLDTDYVALGHQNLNIDNAYFWRDEKNVLDCGIFDLGGFGANPLHHRIWWGLNCAEFDLVAENLEEYLKLFIDTYHSMGGPLLDKKILKTGCILTALENMYYMVVSIPNCLKMCSTKEWATIQDRNDPRIAADVGGKSTLRTTLKVLLNGIRVLEEMKADEVLQDWIGQVYVGTWFNEAKTSSMIFGNEADGDLRGSMPKLKAQPGTITPESGSLSNMFVPKTLNPSPHGSTIQNTHDSGPGSPIIPQQFSLRTKVRLGGTYRGMYT
;
A
#
# COMPACT_ATOMS: atom_id res chain seq x y z
N MET A 1 25.26 31.63 8.86
CA MET A 1 25.08 31.90 7.42
C MET A 1 24.00 32.95 7.28
N MET A 2 24.21 34.01 6.49
CA MET A 2 23.14 34.92 6.07
C MET A 2 22.90 34.68 4.58
N TYR A 3 21.63 34.54 4.18
CA TYR A 3 21.28 34.46 2.76
C TYR A 3 21.65 35.77 2.07
N LYS A 4 22.10 35.68 0.81
CA LYS A 4 22.47 36.86 0.00
C LYS A 4 21.30 37.84 -0.17
N TRP A 5 20.07 37.31 -0.16
CA TRP A 5 18.83 38.08 -0.27
C TRP A 5 17.92 37.64 0.89
N GLN A 6 17.39 38.60 1.63
CA GLN A 6 16.35 38.35 2.62
C GLN A 6 15.02 38.76 2.00
N THR A 7 14.17 37.78 1.72
CA THR A 7 12.76 38.01 1.44
C THR A 7 11.95 37.43 2.60
N PRO A 8 10.83 38.05 3.01
CA PRO A 8 10.01 37.54 4.11
C PRO A 8 9.63 36.05 3.96
N ASP A 9 9.43 35.60 2.73
CA ASP A 9 8.97 34.24 2.41
C ASP A 9 10.10 33.24 2.15
N LEU A 10 11.37 33.59 2.41
CA LEU A 10 12.50 32.68 2.23
C LEU A 10 12.70 31.80 3.47
N HIS A 11 12.44 30.50 3.34
CA HIS A 11 12.73 29.55 4.40
C HIS A 11 14.24 29.47 4.68
N THR A 12 14.59 29.62 5.95
CA THR A 12 15.98 29.55 6.44
C THR A 12 16.33 28.20 7.08
N LYS A 13 15.33 27.32 7.25
CA LYS A 13 15.48 25.96 7.74
C LYS A 13 15.00 25.01 6.64
N LEU A 14 15.92 24.19 6.14
CA LEU A 14 15.68 23.27 5.04
C LEU A 14 15.75 21.83 5.54
N PHE A 15 15.08 20.93 4.81
CA PHE A 15 15.21 19.49 4.97
C PHE A 15 15.93 18.93 3.75
N ALA A 16 16.89 18.03 3.97
CA ALA A 16 17.62 17.36 2.91
C ALA A 16 17.43 15.85 3.02
N LYS A 17 16.82 15.23 2.02
CA LYS A 17 16.77 13.78 1.84
C LYS A 17 17.94 13.38 0.95
N ILE A 18 18.83 12.56 1.50
CA ILE A 18 19.98 11.99 0.81
C ILE A 18 20.02 10.49 1.09
N PRO A 19 20.61 9.68 0.21
CA PRO A 19 20.70 8.26 0.43
C PRO A 19 21.64 7.90 1.59
N PHE A 20 21.38 6.74 2.20
CA PHE A 20 22.32 6.13 3.12
C PHE A 20 23.68 5.86 2.46
N PRO A 21 24.79 5.91 3.22
CA PRO A 21 26.08 5.47 2.72
C PRO A 21 26.03 4.00 2.27
N LEU A 22 26.62 3.69 1.10
CA LEU A 22 26.83 2.32 0.60
C LEU A 22 28.05 1.67 1.26
N SER A 23 28.15 1.78 2.58
CA SER A 23 29.25 1.25 3.37
C SER A 23 28.82 1.00 4.81
N GLY A 24 29.58 0.15 5.52
CA GLY A 24 29.34 -0.13 6.93
C GLY A 24 27.93 -0.67 7.22
N ALA A 25 27.38 -0.29 8.37
CA ALA A 25 26.11 -0.80 8.88
C ALA A 25 24.87 -0.38 8.04
N THR A 26 24.97 0.67 7.23
CA THR A 26 23.87 1.22 6.43
C THR A 26 23.86 0.72 4.98
N SER A 27 24.79 -0.15 4.59
CA SER A 27 24.87 -0.65 3.20
C SER A 27 23.58 -1.35 2.76
N ASN A 28 23.00 -2.19 3.62
CA ASN A 28 21.72 -2.83 3.36
C ASN A 28 20.56 -1.82 3.28
N ASP A 29 20.62 -0.73 4.05
CA ASP A 29 19.63 0.35 3.97
C ASP A 29 19.71 1.04 2.63
N ARG A 30 20.91 1.42 2.20
CA ARG A 30 21.14 1.98 0.87
C ARG A 30 20.61 1.08 -0.25
N LEU A 31 20.86 -0.23 -0.16
CA LEU A 31 20.34 -1.19 -1.13
C LEU A 31 18.82 -1.23 -1.12
N SER A 32 18.21 -1.30 0.07
CA SER A 32 16.75 -1.46 0.20
C SER A 32 15.95 -0.18 -0.02
N SER A 33 16.47 0.99 0.34
CA SER A 33 15.75 2.27 0.31
C SER A 33 15.89 3.01 -1.01
N SER A 34 16.97 2.77 -1.75
CA SER A 34 17.27 3.54 -2.95
C SER A 34 17.62 2.68 -4.14
N VAL A 35 18.56 1.73 -4.04
CA VAL A 35 19.02 0.95 -5.21
C VAL A 35 17.92 0.04 -5.73
N ASN A 36 17.36 -0.81 -4.85
CA ASN A 36 16.33 -1.77 -5.21
C ASN A 36 14.93 -1.14 -5.36
N LYS A 37 14.80 0.14 -4.99
CA LYS A 37 13.57 0.91 -5.11
C LYS A 37 13.60 1.94 -6.23
N GLN A 38 14.68 2.01 -7.02
CA GLN A 38 14.66 2.84 -8.22
C GLN A 38 13.47 2.41 -9.10
N PRO A 39 12.70 3.36 -9.66
CA PRO A 39 12.95 4.81 -9.70
C PRO A 39 12.14 5.67 -8.68
N MET A 40 11.84 5.17 -7.47
CA MET A 40 11.04 5.92 -6.47
C MET A 40 11.61 7.30 -6.12
N ASP A 41 12.93 7.41 -5.92
CA ASP A 41 13.58 8.70 -5.60
C ASP A 41 13.41 9.72 -6.75
N PHE A 42 13.42 9.23 -8.00
CA PHE A 42 13.14 10.05 -9.19
C PHE A 42 11.67 10.52 -9.21
N TYR A 43 10.73 9.65 -8.86
CA TYR A 43 9.31 10.02 -8.76
C TYR A 43 9.06 11.06 -7.67
N GLU A 44 9.73 10.96 -6.52
CA GLU A 44 9.61 11.96 -5.45
C GLU A 44 10.08 13.34 -5.90
N ILE A 45 11.28 13.40 -6.47
CA ILE A 45 11.85 14.65 -6.98
C ILE A 45 10.94 15.24 -8.05
N ASN A 46 10.38 14.41 -8.94
CA ASN A 46 9.44 14.86 -9.95
C ASN A 46 8.10 15.33 -9.38
N ALA A 47 7.58 14.68 -8.34
CA ALA A 47 6.36 15.13 -7.68
C ALA A 47 6.56 16.56 -7.14
N TYR A 48 7.64 16.81 -6.40
CA TYR A 48 7.92 18.18 -5.94
C TYR A 48 8.18 19.15 -7.11
N ARG A 49 9.01 18.77 -8.07
CA ARG A 49 9.42 19.66 -9.17
C ARG A 49 8.27 20.01 -10.13
N LEU A 50 7.36 19.09 -10.39
CA LEU A 50 6.39 19.21 -11.49
C LEU A 50 4.99 19.58 -11.02
N ILE A 51 4.58 19.16 -9.82
CA ILE A 51 3.19 19.27 -9.37
C ILE A 51 3.02 20.03 -8.06
N GLU A 52 4.07 20.61 -7.46
CA GLU A 52 3.93 21.46 -6.26
C GLU A 52 2.88 22.56 -6.47
N ALA A 53 2.96 23.29 -7.59
CA ALA A 53 2.05 24.39 -7.88
C ALA A 53 0.60 23.95 -8.18
N SER A 54 0.38 22.69 -8.53
CA SER A 54 -0.93 22.13 -8.87
C SER A 54 -1.47 21.14 -7.83
N MET A 55 -0.73 20.91 -6.74
CA MET A 55 -1.14 20.01 -5.67
C MET A 55 -2.33 20.62 -4.91
N PRO A 56 -3.45 19.90 -4.74
CA PRO A 56 -4.64 20.43 -4.06
C PRO A 56 -4.51 20.44 -2.53
N ILE A 57 -3.34 20.09 -2.00
CA ILE A 57 -3.02 20.00 -0.58
C ILE A 57 -1.62 20.59 -0.36
N LYS A 58 -1.30 20.98 0.88
CA LYS A 58 0.03 21.51 1.19
C LYS A 58 1.08 20.40 1.13
N ILE A 59 2.21 20.70 0.51
CA ILE A 59 3.44 19.92 0.57
C ILE A 59 4.60 20.86 0.92
N PRO A 60 5.72 20.35 1.45
CA PRO A 60 6.91 21.15 1.64
C PRO A 60 7.39 21.82 0.35
N LYS A 61 7.63 23.13 0.39
CA LYS A 61 8.18 23.90 -0.72
C LYS A 61 9.44 23.29 -1.29
N PHE A 62 9.48 23.08 -2.60
CA PHE A 62 10.64 22.55 -3.29
C PHE A 62 11.73 23.62 -3.46
N TYR A 63 12.98 23.25 -3.21
CA TYR A 63 14.14 24.12 -3.46
C TYR A 63 15.09 23.53 -4.50
N PHE A 64 15.41 22.24 -4.39
CA PHE A 64 16.33 21.58 -5.30
C PHE A 64 16.12 20.06 -5.25
N GLY A 65 16.35 19.40 -6.38
CA GLY A 65 16.37 17.94 -6.41
C GLY A 65 17.08 17.43 -7.66
N ASP A 66 17.91 16.41 -7.49
CA ASP A 66 18.65 15.79 -8.60
C ASP A 66 18.98 14.33 -8.30
N ILE A 67 19.18 13.54 -9.35
CA ILE A 67 19.54 12.13 -9.29
C ILE A 67 20.63 11.79 -10.30
N SER A 68 21.66 11.11 -9.82
CA SER A 68 22.76 10.60 -10.64
C SER A 68 22.47 9.15 -11.03
N ASN A 69 22.13 8.91 -12.30
CA ASN A 69 21.93 7.56 -12.82
C ASN A 69 23.20 6.70 -12.76
N GLU A 70 24.39 7.30 -12.80
CA GLU A 70 25.67 6.58 -12.73
C GLU A 70 25.92 6.02 -11.32
N SER A 71 25.61 6.79 -10.28
CA SER A 71 25.92 6.41 -8.90
C SER A 71 24.70 5.96 -8.09
N SER A 72 23.49 6.10 -8.63
CA SER A 72 22.19 6.03 -7.93
C SER A 72 22.06 7.00 -6.75
N ASN A 73 22.98 7.97 -6.60
CA ASN A 73 22.86 9.00 -5.58
C ASN A 73 21.77 10.00 -5.97
N PHE A 74 21.07 10.53 -4.99
CA PHE A 74 20.11 11.60 -5.19
C PHE A 74 20.21 12.61 -4.06
N ILE A 75 19.62 13.77 -4.29
CA ILE A 75 19.37 14.76 -3.25
C ILE A 75 18.01 15.38 -3.51
N LEU A 76 17.25 15.61 -2.44
CA LEU A 76 16.02 16.40 -2.45
C LEU A 76 16.10 17.39 -1.30
N ILE A 77 15.93 18.68 -1.60
CA ILE A 77 15.94 19.78 -0.66
C ILE A 77 14.58 20.46 -0.69
N THR A 78 13.91 20.48 0.46
CA THR A 78 12.62 21.15 0.66
C THR A 78 12.68 22.12 1.83
N GLU A 79 11.63 22.91 2.03
CA GLU A 79 11.43 23.53 3.33
C GLU A 79 11.36 22.47 4.43
N ARG A 80 11.79 22.83 5.63
CA ARG A 80 11.61 21.98 6.81
C ARG A 80 10.27 22.27 7.46
N VAL A 81 9.41 21.26 7.59
CA VAL A 81 8.16 21.36 8.35
C VAL A 81 8.44 21.81 9.80
N PRO A 82 7.86 22.92 10.27
CA PRO A 82 8.12 23.46 11.62
C PRO A 82 7.27 22.76 12.70
N PHE A 83 7.52 21.47 12.91
CA PHE A 83 6.91 20.71 14.01
C PHE A 83 7.12 21.39 15.37
N THR A 84 6.05 21.51 16.17
CA THR A 84 6.04 22.24 17.45
C THR A 84 5.99 21.29 18.66
N GLY A 85 5.16 20.25 18.60
CA GLY A 85 4.94 19.31 19.70
C GLY A 85 3.58 18.64 19.58
N MET A 86 3.20 17.75 20.51
CA MET A 86 1.88 17.13 20.48
C MET A 86 0.79 18.09 21.01
N PRO A 87 -0.47 18.00 20.54
CA PRO A 87 -1.60 18.78 21.06
C PRO A 87 -1.78 18.74 22.59
N PRO A 88 -2.41 19.75 23.20
CA PRO A 88 -3.01 20.94 22.56
C PRO A 88 -1.96 21.99 22.16
N LEU A 89 -2.16 22.61 20.98
CA LEU A 89 -1.31 23.67 20.43
C LEU A 89 -2.12 24.94 20.14
N LYS A 90 -1.45 26.06 19.86
CA LYS A 90 -2.14 27.27 19.36
C LYS A 90 -2.60 27.05 17.90
N PRO A 91 -3.59 27.81 17.42
CA PRO A 91 -3.99 27.76 16.02
C PRO A 91 -2.80 27.89 15.06
N PHE A 92 -2.80 27.05 14.03
CA PHE A 92 -1.78 26.90 12.98
C PHE A 92 -0.39 26.42 13.43
N GLU A 93 -0.18 26.14 14.72
CA GLU A 93 1.03 25.40 15.14
C GLU A 93 0.93 23.96 14.66
N ILE A 94 2.03 23.44 14.09
CA ILE A 94 2.06 22.11 13.49
C ILE A 94 2.33 21.07 14.57
N GLU A 95 1.45 20.08 14.65
CA GLU A 95 1.56 18.92 15.54
C GLU A 95 2.85 18.15 15.30
N GLY A 96 3.42 17.55 16.35
CA GLY A 96 4.65 16.77 16.26
C GLY A 96 4.53 15.61 15.28
N PRO A 97 5.66 15.10 14.75
CA PRO A 97 5.62 13.98 13.81
C PRO A 97 5.06 12.74 14.51
N TYR A 98 4.04 12.14 13.89
CA TYR A 98 3.50 10.87 14.35
C TYR A 98 4.44 9.71 13.97
N VAL A 99 4.49 8.71 14.85
CA VAL A 99 5.36 7.55 14.64
C VAL A 99 4.57 6.45 13.95
N LYS A 100 5.14 5.89 12.88
CA LYS A 100 4.55 4.77 12.14
C LYS A 100 4.11 3.62 13.05
N CYS A 101 2.86 3.18 12.89
CA CYS A 101 2.26 2.06 13.64
C CYS A 101 2.19 2.29 15.15
N LYS A 102 1.99 3.54 15.59
CA LYS A 102 1.89 3.93 17.00
C LYS A 102 0.64 4.75 17.30
N ASP A 103 -0.42 4.49 16.56
CA ASP A 103 -1.66 5.25 16.60
C ASP A 103 -2.35 5.17 17.97
N PHE A 104 -2.08 4.11 18.73
CA PHE A 104 -2.50 4.00 20.14
C PHE A 104 -1.93 5.12 21.03
N GLU A 105 -0.86 5.82 20.63
CA GLU A 105 -0.30 6.98 21.35
C GLU A 105 -1.11 8.28 21.06
N MET A 106 -2.07 8.26 20.13
CA MET A 106 -2.88 9.43 19.74
C MET A 106 -4.10 9.69 20.64
N ASN A 107 -4.32 8.86 21.66
CA ASN A 107 -5.36 9.03 22.68
C ASN A 107 -6.77 9.27 22.11
N GLY A 108 -7.15 8.53 21.06
CA GLY A 108 -8.52 8.53 20.50
C GLY A 108 -8.85 9.64 19.50
N THR A 109 -7.83 10.41 19.06
CA THR A 109 -7.98 11.41 17.99
C THR A 109 -7.68 10.85 16.59
N ASP A 110 -7.25 9.60 16.51
CA ASP A 110 -6.88 8.88 15.29
C ASP A 110 -7.98 8.88 14.24
N LYS A 111 -9.26 8.70 14.63
CA LYS A 111 -10.39 8.75 13.68
C LYS A 111 -10.42 10.04 12.86
N ASP A 112 -10.32 11.20 13.49
CA ASP A 112 -10.41 12.50 12.82
C ASP A 112 -9.28 12.67 11.79
N HIS A 113 -8.08 12.21 12.14
CA HIS A 113 -6.92 12.24 11.25
C HIS A 113 -7.13 11.34 10.05
N TYR A 114 -7.59 10.11 10.26
CA TYR A 114 -7.86 9.18 9.15
C TYR A 114 -9.00 9.66 8.25
N CYS A 115 -10.07 10.24 8.80
CA CYS A 115 -11.10 10.90 8.00
C CYS A 115 -10.52 11.99 7.11
N LEU A 116 -9.68 12.88 7.66
CA LEU A 116 -9.01 13.91 6.88
C LEU A 116 -8.10 13.32 5.80
N LEU A 117 -7.30 12.29 6.10
CA LEU A 117 -6.43 11.65 5.13
C LEU A 117 -7.20 10.98 3.98
N MET A 118 -8.40 10.43 4.23
CA MET A 118 -9.28 9.92 3.17
C MET A 118 -9.76 11.04 2.25
N GLN A 119 -10.11 12.21 2.80
CA GLN A 119 -10.46 13.38 1.99
C GLN A 119 -9.25 13.88 1.18
N VAL A 120 -8.05 13.90 1.77
CA VAL A 120 -6.81 14.30 1.09
C VAL A 120 -6.52 13.39 -0.10
N HIS A 121 -6.59 12.07 0.09
CA HIS A 121 -6.47 11.11 -1.00
C HIS A 121 -7.48 11.40 -2.12
N ALA A 122 -8.75 11.63 -1.76
CA ALA A 122 -9.81 11.92 -2.72
C ALA A 122 -9.60 13.24 -3.48
N ARG A 123 -9.14 14.30 -2.80
CA ARG A 123 -8.82 15.59 -3.41
C ARG A 123 -7.69 15.47 -4.43
N ILE A 124 -6.62 14.75 -4.11
CA ILE A 124 -5.51 14.49 -5.04
C ILE A 124 -6.00 13.70 -6.25
N ALA A 125 -6.75 12.62 -6.02
CA ALA A 125 -7.31 11.81 -7.10
C ALA A 125 -8.22 12.63 -8.03
N ALA A 126 -9.08 13.49 -7.47
CA ALA A 126 -9.98 14.34 -8.26
C ALA A 126 -9.21 15.41 -9.04
N ALA A 127 -8.16 16.00 -8.46
CA ALA A 127 -7.32 16.98 -9.16
C ALA A 127 -6.62 16.36 -10.38
N HIS A 128 -6.15 15.11 -10.27
CA HIS A 128 -5.63 14.36 -11.41
C HIS A 128 -6.73 14.14 -12.47
N LYS A 129 -7.88 13.64 -12.06
CA LYS A 129 -8.98 13.29 -12.97
C LYS A 129 -9.60 14.45 -13.72
N THR A 130 -9.57 15.62 -13.10
CA THR A 130 -10.03 16.87 -13.71
C THR A 130 -8.94 17.57 -14.54
N GLY A 131 -7.77 16.94 -14.72
CA GLY A 131 -6.64 17.48 -15.49
C GLY A 131 -5.91 18.65 -14.81
N LYS A 132 -6.25 18.99 -13.56
CA LYS A 132 -5.65 20.13 -12.82
C LYS A 132 -4.18 19.91 -12.51
N MET A 133 -3.72 18.66 -12.50
CA MET A 133 -2.31 18.32 -12.22
C MET A 133 -1.41 18.34 -13.47
N GLY A 134 -1.98 18.52 -14.67
CA GLY A 134 -1.26 18.51 -15.95
C GLY A 134 -1.80 17.49 -16.93
N ALA A 135 -1.22 17.46 -18.14
CA ALA A 135 -1.61 16.51 -19.19
C ALA A 135 -1.19 15.08 -18.83
N GLU A 136 -2.05 14.10 -19.12
CA GLU A 136 -1.86 12.70 -18.76
C GLU A 136 -0.55 12.12 -19.30
N GLU A 137 -0.24 12.39 -20.57
CA GLU A 137 0.97 11.88 -21.22
C GLU A 137 2.24 12.42 -20.57
N PHE A 138 2.18 13.65 -20.04
CA PHE A 138 3.29 14.25 -19.31
C PHE A 138 3.46 13.60 -17.94
N LEU A 139 2.36 13.37 -17.21
CA LEU A 139 2.37 12.74 -15.90
C LEU A 139 2.86 11.30 -15.99
N MET A 140 2.35 10.51 -16.94
CA MET A 140 2.76 9.12 -17.20
C MET A 140 4.26 8.95 -17.46
N ARG A 141 4.90 9.94 -18.10
CA ARG A 141 6.35 9.89 -18.41
C ARG A 141 7.24 10.23 -17.22
N ASN A 142 6.72 10.96 -16.24
CA ASN A 142 7.52 11.55 -15.16
C ASN A 142 7.22 10.98 -13.78
N LEU A 143 6.06 10.34 -13.58
CA LEU A 143 5.63 9.77 -12.31
C LEU A 143 5.44 8.25 -12.43
N SER A 144 5.27 7.57 -11.29
CA SER A 144 4.89 6.16 -11.31
C SER A 144 3.52 6.01 -11.98
N PHE A 145 3.39 5.02 -12.87
CA PHE A 145 2.14 4.77 -13.58
C PHE A 145 1.94 3.27 -13.77
N ASN A 146 0.84 2.74 -13.23
CA ASN A 146 0.43 1.36 -13.46
C ASN A 146 -0.75 1.31 -14.44
N ASN A 147 -0.76 0.29 -15.28
CA ASN A 147 -1.83 0.02 -16.23
C ASN A 147 -1.97 -1.49 -16.46
N VAL A 148 -3.07 -1.88 -17.10
CA VAL A 148 -3.40 -3.29 -17.37
C VAL A 148 -2.33 -4.05 -18.17
N ALA A 149 -1.54 -3.36 -19.01
CA ALA A 149 -0.51 -4.02 -19.83
C ALA A 149 0.67 -4.55 -19.00
N PHE A 150 0.91 -4.01 -17.81
CA PHE A 150 1.92 -4.53 -16.89
C PHE A 150 1.46 -5.77 -16.11
N HIS A 151 0.16 -6.11 -16.17
CA HIS A 151 -0.45 -7.19 -15.42
C HIS A 151 -1.20 -8.16 -16.33
N PRO A 152 -0.52 -8.83 -17.28
CA PRO A 152 -1.17 -9.81 -18.15
C PRO A 152 -1.75 -10.94 -17.31
N MET A 153 -3.03 -11.21 -17.51
CA MET A 153 -3.74 -12.32 -16.88
C MET A 153 -3.21 -13.66 -17.38
N ASP A 154 -3.40 -14.72 -16.58
CA ASP A 154 -2.99 -16.07 -16.94
C ASP A 154 -4.04 -17.09 -16.50
N PRO A 155 -4.97 -17.48 -17.40
CA PRO A 155 -6.06 -18.39 -17.03
C PRO A 155 -5.60 -19.84 -16.83
N GLU A 156 -4.42 -20.22 -17.32
CA GLU A 156 -3.98 -21.62 -17.36
C GLU A 156 -3.08 -22.02 -16.18
N LYS A 157 -2.67 -21.07 -15.34
CA LYS A 157 -1.82 -21.33 -14.16
C LYS A 157 -1.93 -20.24 -13.10
N ALA A 158 -1.32 -20.46 -11.94
CA ALA A 158 -1.13 -19.39 -10.96
C ALA A 158 -0.40 -18.20 -11.60
N SER A 159 -0.97 -17.00 -11.44
CA SER A 159 -0.45 -15.79 -12.08
C SER A 159 0.54 -15.01 -11.18
N GLY A 160 0.54 -15.29 -9.88
CA GLY A 160 1.49 -14.73 -8.91
C GLY A 160 2.85 -15.44 -8.91
N VAL A 161 3.40 -15.60 -7.70
CA VAL A 161 4.69 -16.26 -7.45
C VAL A 161 4.51 -17.78 -7.53
N PRO A 162 5.53 -18.57 -7.92
CA PRO A 162 5.42 -20.02 -7.99
C PRO A 162 4.81 -20.65 -6.71
N PRO A 163 3.77 -21.51 -6.82
CA PRO A 163 3.04 -22.03 -5.66
C PRO A 163 3.91 -22.65 -4.57
N GLN A 164 4.96 -23.39 -4.92
CA GLN A 164 5.85 -24.04 -3.96
C GLN A 164 6.61 -23.02 -3.09
N MET A 165 7.03 -21.91 -3.69
CA MET A 165 7.71 -20.83 -2.97
C MET A 165 6.77 -20.17 -1.97
N VAL A 166 5.54 -19.87 -2.40
CA VAL A 166 4.51 -19.26 -1.56
C VAL A 166 4.11 -20.20 -0.43
N ALA A 167 3.87 -21.47 -0.72
CA ALA A 167 3.52 -22.48 0.28
C ALA A 167 4.59 -22.58 1.39
N SER A 168 5.88 -22.55 1.02
CA SER A 168 6.98 -22.55 1.98
C SER A 168 6.96 -21.32 2.89
N GLN A 169 6.77 -20.13 2.31
CA GLN A 169 6.71 -18.88 3.04
C GLN A 169 5.48 -18.80 3.96
N LEU A 170 4.32 -19.26 3.50
CA LEU A 170 3.10 -19.31 4.31
C LEU A 170 3.23 -20.28 5.49
N ARG A 171 3.86 -21.45 5.31
CA ARG A 171 4.17 -22.37 6.42
C ARG A 171 5.08 -21.73 7.46
N GLN A 172 6.09 -20.98 7.03
CA GLN A 172 6.94 -20.21 7.94
C GLN A 172 6.16 -19.11 8.66
N ALA A 173 5.24 -18.42 7.97
CA ALA A 173 4.40 -17.40 8.58
C ALA A 173 3.45 -17.98 9.62
N ILE A 174 2.80 -19.10 9.31
CA ILE A 174 1.94 -19.82 10.25
C ILE A 174 2.69 -20.12 11.53
N LYS A 175 3.86 -20.78 11.43
CA LYS A 175 4.71 -21.07 12.59
C LYS A 175 5.10 -19.80 13.36
N PHE A 176 5.38 -18.71 12.63
CA PHE A 176 5.76 -17.46 13.25
C PHE A 176 4.63 -16.88 14.11
N PHE A 177 3.44 -16.67 13.55
CA PHE A 177 2.35 -16.05 14.31
C PHE A 177 1.65 -17.03 15.27
N SER A 178 1.71 -18.35 15.06
CA SER A 178 1.02 -19.32 15.92
C SER A 178 1.88 -19.86 17.06
N GLU A 179 3.21 -19.84 16.91
CA GLU A 179 4.14 -20.36 17.92
C GLU A 179 5.09 -19.28 18.44
N THR A 180 5.76 -18.55 17.54
CA THR A 180 6.91 -17.69 17.90
C THR A 180 6.47 -16.36 18.51
N ALA A 181 5.53 -15.69 17.84
CA ALA A 181 5.07 -14.35 18.16
C ALA A 181 3.59 -14.35 18.58
N LYS A 182 3.06 -15.50 19.01
CA LYS A 182 1.63 -15.73 19.26
C LYS A 182 0.97 -14.72 20.21
N VAL A 183 1.74 -14.18 21.16
CA VAL A 183 1.25 -13.17 22.11
C VAL A 183 0.90 -11.83 21.45
N LEU A 184 1.32 -11.61 20.20
CA LEU A 184 1.04 -10.41 19.43
C LEU A 184 -0.20 -10.53 18.53
N TYR A 185 -0.79 -11.73 18.44
CA TYR A 185 -1.88 -12.03 17.52
C TYR A 185 -3.08 -12.60 18.29
N PRO A 186 -4.30 -12.50 17.73
CA PRO A 186 -5.48 -13.09 18.34
C PRO A 186 -5.35 -14.60 18.54
N ASP A 187 -5.93 -15.14 19.61
CA ASP A 187 -5.78 -16.57 19.98
C ASP A 187 -6.16 -17.54 18.86
N TYR A 188 -7.12 -17.15 18.00
CA TYR A 188 -7.58 -17.99 16.90
C TYR A 188 -6.46 -18.36 15.92
N VAL A 189 -5.35 -17.59 15.86
CA VAL A 189 -4.23 -17.92 14.96
C VAL A 189 -3.51 -19.22 15.33
N THR A 190 -3.68 -19.68 16.57
CA THR A 190 -3.14 -20.95 17.06
C THR A 190 -4.01 -22.15 16.68
N THR A 191 -5.24 -21.91 16.20
CA THR A 191 -6.17 -22.98 15.82
C THR A 191 -5.83 -23.54 14.44
N GLN A 192 -6.01 -24.86 14.27
CA GLN A 192 -5.83 -25.50 12.98
C GLN A 192 -6.78 -24.93 11.91
N ALA A 193 -8.03 -24.63 12.29
CA ALA A 193 -9.04 -24.08 11.39
C ALA A 193 -8.60 -22.74 10.76
N PHE A 194 -8.04 -21.83 11.58
CA PHE A 194 -7.52 -20.57 11.05
C PHE A 194 -6.29 -20.79 10.16
N GLN A 195 -5.37 -21.68 10.55
CA GLN A 195 -4.14 -21.92 9.80
C GLN A 195 -4.43 -22.49 8.40
N GLU A 196 -5.39 -23.43 8.31
CA GLU A 196 -5.86 -23.96 7.03
C GLU A 196 -6.55 -22.88 6.19
N LYS A 197 -7.43 -22.07 6.79
CA LYS A 197 -8.06 -20.92 6.12
C LYS A 197 -7.01 -19.94 5.58
N PHE A 198 -6.08 -19.50 6.42
CA PHE A 198 -5.00 -18.59 6.04
C PHE A 198 -4.18 -19.15 4.87
N PHE A 199 -3.75 -20.41 4.96
CA PHE A 199 -2.99 -21.05 3.90
C PHE A 199 -3.77 -21.09 2.59
N ASN A 200 -5.00 -21.60 2.61
CA ASN A 200 -5.83 -21.76 1.42
C ASN A 200 -6.17 -20.42 0.77
N THR A 201 -6.54 -19.43 1.56
CA THR A 201 -6.88 -18.09 1.05
C THR A 201 -5.67 -17.40 0.44
N MET A 202 -4.50 -17.49 1.07
CA MET A 202 -3.28 -16.85 0.55
C MET A 202 -2.74 -17.56 -0.69
N MET A 203 -2.81 -18.90 -0.75
CA MET A 203 -2.48 -19.65 -1.97
C MET A 203 -3.42 -19.28 -3.11
N THR A 204 -4.72 -19.18 -2.84
CA THR A 204 -5.73 -18.76 -3.83
C THR A 204 -5.48 -17.32 -4.28
N SER A 205 -5.27 -16.39 -3.35
CA SER A 205 -4.96 -15.00 -3.68
C SER A 205 -3.72 -14.88 -4.57
N ASN A 206 -2.67 -15.64 -4.27
CA ASN A 206 -1.48 -15.71 -5.13
C ASN A 206 -1.78 -16.26 -6.53
N ALA A 207 -2.63 -17.28 -6.63
CA ALA A 207 -3.01 -17.84 -7.93
C ALA A 207 -3.74 -16.82 -8.82
N TYR A 208 -4.43 -15.85 -8.23
CA TYR A 208 -5.20 -14.80 -8.90
C TYR A 208 -4.56 -13.39 -8.83
N ALA A 209 -3.28 -13.29 -8.47
CA ALA A 209 -2.65 -12.01 -8.15
C ALA A 209 -2.63 -11.02 -9.34
N LYS A 210 -2.38 -11.50 -10.57
CA LYS A 210 -2.40 -10.60 -11.74
C LYS A 210 -3.81 -10.28 -12.21
N GLU A 211 -4.76 -11.21 -12.11
CA GLU A 211 -6.15 -11.00 -12.50
C GLU A 211 -6.83 -9.99 -11.60
N THR A 212 -6.60 -10.07 -10.29
CA THR A 212 -7.09 -9.08 -9.33
C THR A 212 -6.48 -7.71 -9.62
N MET A 213 -5.17 -7.62 -9.85
CA MET A 213 -4.55 -6.34 -10.24
C MET A 213 -5.06 -5.80 -11.60
N TYR A 214 -5.25 -6.67 -12.57
CA TYR A 214 -5.82 -6.32 -13.88
C TYR A 214 -7.23 -5.74 -13.71
N TRP A 215 -8.11 -6.42 -12.96
CA TRP A 215 -9.47 -5.94 -12.66
C TRP A 215 -9.46 -4.55 -12.03
N LYS A 216 -8.55 -4.36 -11.07
CA LYS A 216 -8.37 -3.10 -10.33
C LYS A 216 -7.91 -1.93 -11.20
N LEU A 217 -7.28 -2.21 -12.34
CA LEU A 217 -6.78 -1.23 -13.30
C LEU A 217 -7.67 -1.08 -14.55
N LEU A 218 -8.65 -1.96 -14.72
CA LEU A 218 -9.47 -2.02 -15.94
C LEU A 218 -10.39 -0.81 -16.08
N ASP A 219 -11.03 -0.41 -14.96
CA ASP A 219 -11.85 0.78 -14.91
C ASP A 219 -10.98 1.99 -14.53
N THR A 220 -10.77 2.88 -15.49
CA THR A 220 -9.92 4.04 -15.31
C THR A 220 -10.49 5.02 -14.29
N ASP A 221 -11.79 5.02 -14.00
CA ASP A 221 -12.39 5.86 -12.96
C ASP A 221 -11.84 5.52 -11.57
N TYR A 222 -11.40 4.28 -11.37
CA TYR A 222 -10.77 3.80 -10.14
C TYR A 222 -9.24 3.91 -10.15
N VAL A 223 -8.63 4.59 -11.13
CA VAL A 223 -7.18 4.75 -11.22
C VAL A 223 -6.84 6.23 -11.24
N ALA A 224 -6.10 6.71 -10.24
CA ALA A 224 -5.68 8.11 -10.20
C ALA A 224 -4.30 8.29 -9.55
N LEU A 225 -3.69 9.46 -9.77
CA LEU A 225 -2.54 9.90 -9.01
C LEU A 225 -2.87 9.97 -7.52
N GLY A 226 -1.91 9.60 -6.70
CA GLY A 226 -2.02 9.70 -5.26
C GLY A 226 -0.74 9.31 -4.54
N HIS A 227 -0.70 9.63 -3.26
CA HIS A 227 0.35 9.20 -2.34
C HIS A 227 0.29 7.68 -2.10
N GLN A 228 1.41 6.96 -2.08
CA GLN A 228 1.38 5.49 -2.04
C GLN A 228 0.93 4.88 -0.71
N ASN A 229 1.35 5.46 0.40
CA ASN A 229 1.16 4.93 1.73
C ASN A 229 0.94 6.08 2.71
N LEU A 230 -0.13 6.87 2.50
CA LEU A 230 -0.42 8.07 3.30
C LEU A 230 -0.98 7.67 4.67
N ASN A 231 -0.11 7.04 5.45
CA ASN A 231 -0.31 6.82 6.86
C ASN A 231 -0.02 8.13 7.59
N ILE A 232 -0.38 8.20 8.86
CA ILE A 232 -0.29 9.43 9.63
C ILE A 232 1.15 9.98 9.76
N ASP A 233 2.17 9.11 9.70
CA ASP A 233 3.58 9.51 9.74
C ASP A 233 4.06 10.24 8.47
N ASN A 234 3.30 10.14 7.38
CA ASN A 234 3.57 10.81 6.10
C ASN A 234 2.77 12.11 5.92
N ALA A 235 2.19 12.62 7.01
CA ALA A 235 1.43 13.86 7.05
C ALA A 235 1.85 14.74 8.23
N TYR A 236 1.51 16.02 8.16
CA TYR A 236 1.67 16.98 9.25
C TYR A 236 0.41 17.79 9.41
N PHE A 237 -0.04 17.93 10.66
CA PHE A 237 -1.38 18.39 10.99
C PHE A 237 -1.33 19.73 11.73
N TRP A 238 -2.37 20.51 11.57
CA TRP A 238 -2.62 21.70 12.37
C TRP A 238 -4.12 21.91 12.52
N ARG A 239 -4.49 22.77 13.47
CA ARG A 239 -5.87 23.24 13.62
C ARG A 239 -5.97 24.73 13.39
N ASP A 240 -7.04 25.19 12.76
CA ASP A 240 -7.29 26.62 12.56
C ASP A 240 -7.87 27.30 13.82
N GLU A 241 -8.25 28.57 13.75
CA GLU A 241 -8.83 29.29 14.91
C GLU A 241 -10.19 28.73 15.36
N LYS A 242 -10.85 27.92 14.51
CA LYS A 242 -12.11 27.23 14.80
C LYS A 242 -11.91 25.78 15.23
N ASN A 243 -10.66 25.38 15.49
CA ASN A 243 -10.27 24.04 15.88
C ASN A 243 -10.52 22.97 14.78
N VAL A 244 -10.66 23.39 13.51
CA VAL A 244 -10.82 22.49 12.37
C VAL A 244 -9.46 21.91 12.01
N LEU A 245 -9.38 20.57 11.95
CA LEU A 245 -8.18 19.84 11.58
C LEU A 245 -7.92 19.93 10.07
N ASP A 246 -6.68 20.24 9.70
CA ASP A 246 -6.19 20.22 8.32
C ASP A 246 -4.76 19.68 8.29
N CYS A 247 -4.24 19.35 7.10
CA CYS A 247 -2.92 18.75 6.98
C CYS A 247 -2.21 19.06 5.65
N GLY A 248 -0.90 18.85 5.67
CA GLY A 248 -0.08 18.67 4.48
C GLY A 248 0.57 17.30 4.49
N ILE A 249 1.21 16.93 3.38
CA ILE A 249 1.84 15.61 3.22
C ILE A 249 3.28 15.75 2.72
N PHE A 250 4.09 14.72 2.93
CA PHE A 250 5.45 14.60 2.39
C PHE A 250 5.75 13.14 2.03
N ASP A 251 7.01 12.78 1.75
CA ASP A 251 7.44 11.42 1.34
C ASP A 251 6.77 10.91 0.05
N LEU A 252 6.87 11.70 -1.03
CA LEU A 252 6.20 11.45 -2.31
C LEU A 252 6.89 10.40 -3.20
N GLY A 253 7.75 9.53 -2.68
CA GLY A 253 8.52 8.56 -3.49
C GLY A 253 7.68 7.51 -4.22
N GLY A 254 6.49 7.22 -3.70
CA GLY A 254 5.50 6.35 -4.34
C GLY A 254 4.43 7.10 -5.14
N PHE A 255 4.57 8.41 -5.31
CA PHE A 255 3.55 9.23 -5.92
C PHE A 255 3.38 8.88 -7.40
N GLY A 256 2.14 8.61 -7.80
CA GLY A 256 1.86 8.10 -9.13
C GLY A 256 0.45 7.54 -9.29
N ALA A 257 0.13 7.07 -10.48
CA ALA A 257 -1.19 6.56 -10.84
C ALA A 257 -1.30 5.10 -10.46
N ASN A 258 -2.25 4.81 -9.59
CA ASN A 258 -2.54 3.47 -9.10
C ASN A 258 -4.03 3.33 -8.84
N PRO A 259 -4.50 2.09 -8.66
CA PRO A 259 -5.87 1.86 -8.26
C PRO A 259 -6.21 2.52 -6.90
N LEU A 260 -7.37 3.16 -6.79
CA LEU A 260 -7.79 3.94 -5.63
C LEU A 260 -7.98 3.08 -4.39
N HIS A 261 -8.52 1.87 -4.54
CA HIS A 261 -8.63 0.93 -3.42
C HIS A 261 -7.25 0.52 -2.86
N HIS A 262 -6.21 0.51 -3.70
CA HIS A 262 -4.86 0.24 -3.22
C HIS A 262 -4.37 1.39 -2.34
N ARG A 263 -4.60 2.62 -2.81
CA ARG A 263 -4.24 3.85 -2.07
C ARG A 263 -4.95 3.92 -0.71
N ILE A 264 -6.25 3.63 -0.69
CA ILE A 264 -7.05 3.62 0.55
C ILE A 264 -6.50 2.59 1.54
N TRP A 265 -6.32 1.33 1.12
CA TRP A 265 -5.78 0.31 2.03
C TRP A 265 -4.38 0.67 2.55
N TRP A 266 -3.47 1.11 1.67
CA TRP A 266 -2.11 1.48 2.09
C TRP A 266 -2.03 2.75 2.94
N GLY A 267 -3.06 3.60 2.92
CA GLY A 267 -3.24 4.68 3.89
C GLY A 267 -3.75 4.20 5.25
N LEU A 268 -4.45 3.06 5.31
CA LEU A 268 -5.05 2.50 6.53
C LEU A 268 -4.25 1.34 7.13
N ASN A 269 -3.29 0.75 6.41
CA ASN A 269 -2.69 -0.51 6.81
C ASN A 269 -1.87 -0.45 8.11
N CYS A 270 -1.43 0.75 8.52
CA CYS A 270 -0.72 0.96 9.79
C CYS A 270 -1.66 1.33 10.96
N ALA A 271 -2.94 1.62 10.69
CA ALA A 271 -3.91 2.06 11.69
C ALA A 271 -4.26 0.98 12.73
N GLU A 272 -4.85 1.37 13.86
CA GLU A 272 -5.52 0.42 14.75
C GLU A 272 -6.63 -0.32 14.00
N PHE A 273 -6.59 -1.66 14.04
CA PHE A 273 -7.53 -2.45 13.23
C PHE A 273 -8.98 -2.20 13.66
N ASP A 274 -9.25 -2.05 14.95
CA ASP A 274 -10.61 -1.79 15.44
C ASP A 274 -11.14 -0.48 14.85
N LEU A 275 -10.32 0.55 14.79
CA LEU A 275 -10.64 1.79 14.10
C LEU A 275 -10.97 1.55 12.62
N VAL A 276 -10.16 0.76 11.90
CA VAL A 276 -10.41 0.44 10.49
C VAL A 276 -11.70 -0.36 10.32
N ALA A 277 -11.89 -1.43 11.08
CA ALA A 277 -13.04 -2.32 10.96
C ALA A 277 -14.36 -1.60 11.25
N GLU A 278 -14.38 -0.76 12.29
CA GLU A 278 -15.56 0.02 12.68
C GLU A 278 -15.88 1.14 11.67
N ASN A 279 -14.86 1.74 11.04
CA ASN A 279 -15.02 2.98 10.27
C ASN A 279 -14.78 2.83 8.76
N LEU A 280 -14.45 1.64 8.25
CA LEU A 280 -14.13 1.46 6.82
C LEU A 280 -15.28 1.94 5.92
N GLU A 281 -16.53 1.65 6.27
CA GLU A 281 -17.70 2.12 5.50
C GLU A 281 -17.79 3.65 5.43
N GLU A 282 -17.47 4.32 6.54
CA GLU A 282 -17.44 5.78 6.62
C GLU A 282 -16.27 6.34 5.82
N TYR A 283 -15.07 5.75 5.94
CA TYR A 283 -13.89 6.15 5.17
C TYR A 283 -14.11 6.03 3.66
N LEU A 284 -14.71 4.92 3.20
CA LEU A 284 -15.04 4.73 1.79
C LEU A 284 -16.07 5.76 1.32
N LYS A 285 -17.12 6.00 2.12
CA LYS A 285 -18.13 7.03 1.80
C LYS A 285 -17.49 8.42 1.70
N LEU A 286 -16.65 8.79 2.67
CA LEU A 286 -15.98 10.07 2.72
C LEU A 286 -15.07 10.30 1.52
N PHE A 287 -14.31 9.26 1.13
CA PHE A 287 -13.49 9.27 -0.07
C PHE A 287 -14.36 9.50 -1.31
N ILE A 288 -15.43 8.72 -1.50
CA ILE A 288 -16.31 8.78 -2.68
C ILE A 288 -16.99 10.14 -2.80
N ASP A 289 -17.60 10.63 -1.71
CA ASP A 289 -18.28 11.92 -1.67
C ASP A 289 -17.31 13.06 -1.99
N THR A 290 -16.12 13.04 -1.38
CA THR A 290 -15.09 14.07 -1.61
C THR A 290 -14.59 14.02 -3.05
N TYR A 291 -14.27 12.82 -3.55
CA TYR A 291 -13.79 12.63 -4.92
C TYR A 291 -14.80 13.13 -5.93
N HIS A 292 -16.08 12.77 -5.77
CA HIS A 292 -17.15 13.18 -6.65
C HIS A 292 -17.43 14.69 -6.57
N SER A 293 -17.53 15.26 -5.36
CA SER A 293 -17.76 16.70 -5.18
C SER A 293 -16.64 17.59 -5.75
N MET A 294 -15.43 17.04 -5.89
CA MET A 294 -14.27 17.71 -6.49
C MET A 294 -14.15 17.50 -8.01
N GLY A 295 -15.15 16.85 -8.63
CA GLY A 295 -15.25 16.63 -10.08
C GLY A 295 -14.76 15.26 -10.55
N GLY A 296 -14.45 14.34 -9.64
CA GLY A 296 -14.19 12.94 -9.97
C GLY A 296 -15.47 12.17 -10.34
N PRO A 297 -15.34 11.04 -11.06
CA PRO A 297 -16.43 10.07 -11.23
C PRO A 297 -17.06 9.61 -9.92
N LEU A 298 -18.36 9.30 -9.95
CA LEU A 298 -19.02 8.67 -8.82
C LEU A 298 -18.67 7.19 -8.78
N LEU A 299 -17.97 6.75 -7.73
CA LEU A 299 -17.54 5.36 -7.58
C LEU A 299 -18.58 4.49 -6.88
N ASP A 300 -18.60 3.21 -7.22
CA ASP A 300 -19.35 2.18 -6.52
C ASP A 300 -18.61 1.76 -5.24
N LYS A 301 -19.28 1.92 -4.10
CA LYS A 301 -18.71 1.61 -2.78
C LYS A 301 -18.39 0.12 -2.61
N LYS A 302 -19.20 -0.79 -3.16
CA LYS A 302 -18.97 -2.24 -3.06
C LYS A 302 -17.71 -2.62 -3.82
N ILE A 303 -17.53 -2.11 -5.05
CA ILE A 303 -16.31 -2.31 -5.85
C ILE A 303 -15.08 -1.81 -5.09
N LEU A 304 -15.16 -0.60 -4.54
CA LEU A 304 -14.05 0.00 -3.80
C LEU A 304 -13.70 -0.81 -2.54
N LYS A 305 -14.70 -1.27 -1.79
CA LYS A 305 -14.52 -2.13 -0.61
C LYS A 305 -13.87 -3.46 -0.98
N THR A 306 -14.38 -4.15 -2.00
CA THR A 306 -13.79 -5.40 -2.50
C THR A 306 -12.32 -5.19 -2.87
N GLY A 307 -12.00 -4.15 -3.63
CA GLY A 307 -10.62 -3.83 -3.98
C GLY A 307 -9.72 -3.55 -2.78
N CYS A 308 -10.25 -2.92 -1.71
CA CYS A 308 -9.49 -2.63 -0.50
C CYS A 308 -9.14 -3.92 0.25
N ILE A 309 -10.12 -4.81 0.42
CA ILE A 309 -9.93 -6.11 1.10
C ILE A 309 -8.98 -7.01 0.31
N LEU A 310 -9.10 -7.06 -1.02
CA LEU A 310 -8.17 -7.81 -1.86
C LEU A 310 -6.74 -7.22 -1.80
N THR A 311 -6.61 -5.89 -1.73
CA THR A 311 -5.30 -5.26 -1.51
C THR A 311 -4.74 -5.60 -0.12
N ALA A 312 -5.57 -5.77 0.91
CA ALA A 312 -5.11 -6.22 2.22
C ALA A 312 -4.47 -7.61 2.18
N LEU A 313 -5.06 -8.55 1.41
CA LEU A 313 -4.47 -9.88 1.17
C LEU A 313 -3.13 -9.77 0.43
N GLU A 314 -3.06 -8.97 -0.63
CA GLU A 314 -1.80 -8.71 -1.34
C GLU A 314 -0.73 -8.11 -0.42
N ASN A 315 -1.13 -7.16 0.44
CA ASN A 315 -0.24 -6.53 1.39
C ASN A 315 0.29 -7.52 2.43
N MET A 316 -0.56 -8.45 2.88
CA MET A 316 -0.19 -9.50 3.82
C MET A 316 0.91 -10.41 3.26
N TYR A 317 0.90 -10.70 1.96
CA TYR A 317 1.98 -11.46 1.32
C TYR A 317 3.35 -10.75 1.46
N TYR A 318 3.41 -9.43 1.30
CA TYR A 318 4.67 -8.69 1.53
C TYR A 318 5.17 -8.80 2.97
N MET A 319 4.24 -8.87 3.94
CA MET A 319 4.61 -9.03 5.35
C MET A 319 5.10 -10.46 5.64
N VAL A 320 4.47 -11.47 5.05
CA VAL A 320 4.92 -12.87 5.10
C VAL A 320 6.37 -12.99 4.60
N VAL A 321 6.69 -12.39 3.45
CA VAL A 321 8.05 -12.39 2.88
C VAL A 321 9.06 -11.66 3.78
N SER A 322 8.58 -10.76 4.66
CA SER A 322 9.42 -9.97 5.56
C SER A 322 9.71 -10.65 6.91
N ILE A 323 9.05 -11.77 7.23
CA ILE A 323 9.24 -12.51 8.49
C ILE A 323 10.70 -12.93 8.75
N PRO A 324 11.49 -13.41 7.76
CA PRO A 324 12.91 -13.69 7.97
C PRO A 324 13.70 -12.48 8.48
N ASN A 325 13.33 -11.26 8.12
CA ASN A 325 13.97 -10.05 8.65
C ASN A 325 13.54 -9.79 10.11
N CYS A 326 12.29 -10.07 10.46
CA CYS A 326 11.83 -9.97 11.86
C CYS A 326 12.63 -10.90 12.78
N LEU A 327 12.87 -12.14 12.34
CA LEU A 327 13.68 -13.13 13.07
C LEU A 327 15.17 -12.76 13.17
N LYS A 328 15.67 -11.88 12.29
CA LYS A 328 17.03 -11.32 12.37
C LYS A 328 17.10 -10.12 13.31
N MET A 329 16.04 -9.31 13.35
CA MET A 329 15.95 -8.11 14.20
C MET A 329 15.66 -8.42 15.66
N CYS A 330 15.04 -9.57 15.95
CA CYS A 330 14.79 -10.06 17.28
C CYS A 330 15.07 -11.58 17.31
N SER A 331 15.97 -12.01 18.18
CA SER A 331 16.39 -13.40 18.29
C SER A 331 15.27 -14.29 18.85
N THR A 332 15.30 -15.59 18.55
CA THR A 332 14.31 -16.56 19.07
C THR A 332 14.23 -16.58 20.60
N LYS A 333 15.34 -16.33 21.30
CA LYS A 333 15.36 -16.25 22.77
C LYS A 333 14.62 -15.01 23.28
N GLU A 334 14.73 -13.89 22.57
CA GLU A 334 14.02 -12.66 22.92
C GLU A 334 12.52 -12.80 22.65
N TRP A 335 12.14 -13.42 21.53
CA TRP A 335 10.74 -13.74 21.20
C TRP A 335 10.01 -14.49 22.32
N ALA A 336 10.68 -15.46 22.95
CA ALA A 336 10.11 -16.22 24.06
C ALA A 336 9.78 -15.38 25.31
N THR A 337 10.32 -14.17 25.41
CA THR A 337 10.13 -13.28 26.57
C THR A 337 9.22 -12.09 26.28
N ILE A 338 8.90 -11.83 25.02
CA ILE A 338 7.96 -10.77 24.63
C ILE A 338 6.58 -11.11 25.17
N GLN A 339 5.90 -10.13 25.76
CA GLN A 339 4.56 -10.30 26.34
C GLN A 339 3.48 -9.65 25.48
N ASP A 340 3.78 -8.51 24.86
CA ASP A 340 2.84 -7.76 24.06
C ASP A 340 3.56 -6.84 23.05
N ARG A 341 2.78 -6.07 22.29
CA ARG A 341 3.27 -5.13 21.28
C ARG A 341 4.00 -3.91 21.83
N ASN A 342 3.82 -3.60 23.12
CA ASN A 342 4.43 -2.45 23.79
C ASN A 342 5.84 -2.78 24.31
N ASP A 343 6.28 -4.04 24.20
CA ASP A 343 7.66 -4.42 24.51
C ASP A 343 8.63 -3.50 23.75
N PRO A 344 9.63 -2.88 24.42
CA PRO A 344 10.54 -1.93 23.78
C PRO A 344 11.28 -2.50 22.56
N ARG A 345 11.49 -3.83 22.50
CA ARG A 345 12.13 -4.50 21.36
C ARG A 345 11.25 -4.51 20.11
N ILE A 346 9.96 -4.27 20.25
CA ILE A 346 9.00 -4.09 19.16
C ILE A 346 8.63 -2.62 19.00
N ALA A 347 8.25 -1.97 20.10
CA ALA A 347 7.70 -0.62 20.10
C ALA A 347 8.74 0.44 19.69
N ALA A 348 10.01 0.24 20.04
CA ALA A 348 11.09 1.16 19.64
C ALA A 348 11.63 0.84 18.24
N ASP A 349 12.44 1.76 17.70
CA ASP A 349 13.09 1.58 16.41
C ASP A 349 14.36 0.75 16.56
N VAL A 350 14.27 -0.53 16.19
CA VAL A 350 15.39 -1.48 16.26
C VAL A 350 16.41 -1.15 15.18
N GLY A 351 17.62 -0.72 15.60
CA GLY A 351 18.65 -0.26 14.69
C GLY A 351 18.25 1.00 13.92
N GLY A 352 17.41 1.86 14.52
CA GLY A 352 16.90 3.10 13.91
C GLY A 352 15.83 2.86 12.84
N LYS A 353 15.15 1.70 12.86
CA LYS A 353 14.15 1.32 11.86
C LYS A 353 12.86 0.84 12.52
N SER A 354 11.74 1.27 11.96
CA SER A 354 10.39 0.81 12.31
C SER A 354 9.99 -0.51 11.64
N THR A 355 10.89 -1.16 10.87
CA THR A 355 10.58 -2.32 10.03
C THR A 355 9.95 -3.48 10.81
N LEU A 356 10.47 -3.80 12.00
CA LEU A 356 9.93 -4.88 12.84
C LEU A 356 8.49 -4.55 13.25
N ARG A 357 8.28 -3.39 13.87
CA ARG A 357 6.95 -2.90 14.28
C ARG A 357 5.96 -2.88 13.12
N THR A 358 6.38 -2.32 11.98
CA THR A 358 5.55 -2.19 10.78
C THR A 358 5.14 -3.56 10.24
N THR A 359 6.09 -4.50 10.16
CA THR A 359 5.80 -5.86 9.66
C THR A 359 4.79 -6.57 10.55
N LEU A 360 5.00 -6.52 11.87
CA LEU A 360 4.10 -7.17 12.84
C LEU A 360 2.71 -6.54 12.81
N LYS A 361 2.64 -5.21 12.80
CA LYS A 361 1.38 -4.45 12.80
C LYS A 361 0.57 -4.71 11.53
N VAL A 362 1.20 -4.60 10.36
CA VAL A 362 0.51 -4.78 9.08
C VAL A 362 0.13 -6.25 8.87
N LEU A 363 0.95 -7.22 9.32
CA LEU A 363 0.59 -8.64 9.31
C LEU A 363 -0.61 -8.91 10.22
N LEU A 364 -0.62 -8.34 11.44
CA LEU A 364 -1.75 -8.43 12.36
C LEU A 364 -3.02 -7.88 11.70
N ASN A 365 -2.96 -6.67 11.12
CA ASN A 365 -4.10 -6.09 10.43
C ASN A 365 -4.58 -7.00 9.28
N GLY A 366 -3.69 -7.55 8.45
CA GLY A 366 -4.06 -8.49 7.38
C GLY A 366 -4.72 -9.78 7.89
N ILE A 367 -4.22 -10.35 8.99
CA ILE A 367 -4.79 -11.53 9.65
C ILE A 367 -6.20 -11.25 10.16
N ARG A 368 -6.41 -10.06 10.75
CA ARG A 368 -7.72 -9.64 11.24
C ARG A 368 -8.67 -9.31 10.08
N VAL A 369 -8.21 -8.73 8.98
CA VAL A 369 -9.01 -8.58 7.75
C VAL A 369 -9.46 -9.94 7.23
N LEU A 370 -8.57 -10.93 7.22
CA LEU A 370 -8.93 -12.29 6.81
C LEU A 370 -10.05 -12.87 7.68
N GLU A 371 -9.87 -12.89 9.00
CA GLU A 371 -10.81 -13.60 9.88
C GLU A 371 -12.08 -12.78 10.20
N GLU A 372 -11.91 -11.51 10.53
CA GLU A 372 -12.95 -10.65 11.08
C GLU A 372 -13.71 -9.89 9.98
N MET A 373 -13.08 -9.64 8.83
CA MET A 373 -13.73 -9.02 7.65
C MET A 373 -13.99 -9.99 6.50
N LYS A 374 -13.79 -11.30 6.73
CA LYS A 374 -14.13 -12.38 5.79
C LYS A 374 -13.49 -12.20 4.41
N ALA A 375 -12.20 -11.88 4.39
CA ALA A 375 -11.49 -11.63 3.13
C ALA A 375 -11.42 -12.87 2.22
N ASP A 376 -11.51 -14.06 2.80
CA ASP A 376 -11.66 -15.31 2.06
C ASP A 376 -12.98 -15.35 1.27
N GLU A 377 -14.10 -15.00 1.90
CA GLU A 377 -15.40 -14.89 1.23
C GLU A 377 -15.37 -13.81 0.14
N VAL A 378 -14.78 -12.64 0.41
CA VAL A 378 -14.65 -11.55 -0.57
C VAL A 378 -13.83 -11.99 -1.80
N LEU A 379 -12.76 -12.77 -1.59
CA LEU A 379 -11.97 -13.33 -2.68
C LEU A 379 -12.78 -14.33 -3.50
N GLN A 380 -13.50 -15.25 -2.85
CA GLN A 380 -14.35 -16.22 -3.54
C GLN A 380 -15.49 -15.55 -4.30
N ASP A 381 -16.13 -14.53 -3.71
CA ASP A 381 -17.16 -13.73 -4.36
C ASP A 381 -16.62 -13.02 -5.60
N TRP A 382 -15.43 -12.42 -5.51
CA TRP A 382 -14.80 -11.79 -6.66
C TRP A 382 -14.48 -12.82 -7.76
N ILE A 383 -13.93 -13.99 -7.41
CA ILE A 383 -13.68 -15.07 -8.37
C ILE A 383 -15.00 -15.49 -9.05
N GLY A 384 -16.05 -15.75 -8.27
CA GLY A 384 -17.33 -16.21 -8.80
C GLY A 384 -18.04 -15.16 -9.66
N GLN A 385 -18.11 -13.91 -9.21
CA GLN A 385 -18.88 -12.85 -9.87
C GLN A 385 -18.11 -12.22 -11.04
N VAL A 386 -16.83 -11.90 -10.85
CA VAL A 386 -16.02 -11.19 -11.84
C VAL A 386 -15.32 -12.18 -12.76
N TYR A 387 -14.44 -13.02 -12.21
CA TYR A 387 -13.56 -13.85 -13.03
C TYR A 387 -14.34 -14.95 -13.79
N VAL A 388 -15.26 -15.64 -13.12
CA VAL A 388 -16.11 -16.66 -13.74
C VAL A 388 -17.35 -16.02 -14.36
N GLY A 389 -18.09 -15.22 -13.61
CA GLY A 389 -19.39 -14.70 -14.03
C GLY A 389 -19.33 -13.64 -15.14
N THR A 390 -18.36 -12.71 -15.07
CA THR A 390 -18.29 -11.55 -15.99
C THR A 390 -17.27 -11.80 -17.11
N TRP A 391 -16.13 -12.42 -16.80
CA TRP A 391 -15.09 -12.69 -17.80
C TRP A 391 -15.20 -14.07 -18.44
N PHE A 392 -16.14 -14.91 -17.98
CA PHE A 392 -16.41 -16.25 -18.53
C PHE A 392 -15.19 -17.19 -18.53
N ASN A 393 -14.25 -16.99 -17.60
CA ASN A 393 -13.13 -17.91 -17.41
C ASN A 393 -13.55 -19.07 -16.50
N GLU A 394 -12.90 -20.22 -16.66
CA GLU A 394 -13.01 -21.30 -15.68
C GLU A 394 -12.22 -20.95 -14.42
N ALA A 395 -12.75 -21.30 -13.24
CA ALA A 395 -12.00 -21.12 -12.00
C ALA A 395 -10.69 -21.95 -12.04
N LYS A 396 -9.61 -21.39 -11.49
CA LYS A 396 -8.31 -22.06 -11.41
C LYS A 396 -8.46 -23.32 -10.57
N THR A 397 -7.91 -24.41 -11.08
CA THR A 397 -8.00 -25.72 -10.43
C THR A 397 -7.14 -25.77 -9.17
N SER A 398 -7.39 -26.74 -8.30
CA SER A 398 -6.53 -26.99 -7.13
C SER A 398 -5.07 -27.20 -7.51
N SER A 399 -4.76 -27.86 -8.65
CA SER A 399 -3.38 -28.05 -9.09
C SER A 399 -2.72 -26.74 -9.54
N MET A 400 -3.47 -25.80 -10.10
CA MET A 400 -2.96 -24.46 -10.40
C MET A 400 -2.70 -23.65 -9.13
N ILE A 401 -3.62 -23.74 -8.15
CA ILE A 401 -3.52 -22.99 -6.90
C ILE A 401 -2.40 -23.52 -6.01
N PHE A 402 -2.38 -24.84 -5.76
CA PHE A 402 -1.49 -25.48 -4.79
C PHE A 402 -0.24 -26.11 -5.43
N GLY A 403 -0.17 -26.17 -6.76
CA GLY A 403 0.84 -26.95 -7.48
C GLY A 403 0.58 -28.45 -7.42
N ASN A 404 1.54 -29.25 -7.90
CA ASN A 404 1.48 -30.72 -7.89
C ASN A 404 1.63 -31.35 -6.48
N GLU A 405 1.65 -30.56 -5.41
CA GLU A 405 1.77 -31.04 -4.02
C GLU A 405 0.41 -31.29 -3.34
N ALA A 406 -0.72 -31.26 -4.07
CA ALA A 406 -2.06 -31.47 -3.49
C ALA A 406 -2.24 -32.83 -2.77
N ASP A 407 -1.32 -33.78 -2.91
CA ASP A 407 -1.31 -35.08 -2.19
C ASP A 407 -0.53 -35.06 -0.86
N GLY A 408 0.15 -33.98 -0.51
CA GLY A 408 0.87 -33.81 0.75
C GLY A 408 -0.02 -33.32 1.87
N ASP A 409 -0.75 -34.23 2.52
CA ASP A 409 -1.57 -33.97 3.71
C ASP A 409 -0.86 -33.00 4.69
N LEU A 410 -1.45 -31.83 4.95
CA LEU A 410 -0.97 -30.88 5.98
C LEU A 410 -0.85 -31.56 7.36
N ARG A 411 -1.50 -32.71 7.57
CA ARG A 411 -1.36 -33.55 8.77
C ARG A 411 0.04 -34.16 8.95
N GLY A 412 0.87 -34.23 7.90
CA GLY A 412 2.19 -34.87 7.96
C GLY A 412 3.32 -34.00 8.53
N SER A 413 3.17 -32.67 8.55
CA SER A 413 4.26 -31.73 8.87
C SER A 413 3.98 -30.76 10.02
N MET A 414 2.80 -30.79 10.63
CA MET A 414 2.56 -30.10 11.90
C MET A 414 3.01 -30.96 13.09
N PRO A 415 3.72 -30.40 14.09
CA PRO A 415 4.01 -31.12 15.33
C PRO A 415 2.68 -31.56 15.95
N LYS A 416 2.52 -32.86 16.24
CA LYS A 416 1.36 -33.38 16.97
C LYS A 416 1.27 -32.68 18.33
N LEU A 417 0.40 -31.67 18.43
CA LEU A 417 -0.02 -31.10 19.70
C LEU A 417 -0.69 -32.23 20.50
N LYS A 418 -0.05 -32.63 21.61
CA LYS A 418 -0.62 -33.59 22.55
C LYS A 418 -1.83 -32.93 23.21
N ALA A 419 -3.03 -33.21 22.69
CA ALA A 419 -4.27 -32.91 23.38
C ALA A 419 -4.35 -33.76 24.66
N GLN A 420 -4.54 -33.10 25.81
CA GLN A 420 -5.03 -33.79 27.01
C GLN A 420 -6.54 -34.02 26.85
N PRO A 421 -7.08 -35.20 27.22
CA PRO A 421 -8.47 -35.52 26.98
C PRO A 421 -9.38 -34.82 28.01
N GLY A 422 -10.25 -33.94 27.51
CA GLY A 422 -11.40 -33.39 28.22
C GLY A 422 -12.65 -33.61 27.37
N THR A 423 -13.56 -34.42 27.89
CA THR A 423 -14.83 -34.87 27.31
C THR A 423 -15.87 -33.76 27.23
N ILE A 424 -16.42 -33.47 26.04
CA ILE A 424 -17.79 -32.94 25.85
C ILE A 424 -18.39 -33.51 24.55
N THR A 425 -19.61 -34.05 24.66
CA THR A 425 -20.44 -34.67 23.61
C THR A 425 -21.19 -33.63 22.76
N PRO A 426 -21.55 -33.94 21.49
CA PRO A 426 -22.25 -33.01 20.60
C PRO A 426 -23.78 -33.22 20.59
N GLU A 427 -24.52 -32.11 20.59
CA GLU A 427 -25.92 -32.09 20.16
C GLU A 427 -26.02 -31.52 18.74
N SER A 428 -26.78 -32.22 17.92
CA SER A 428 -27.07 -31.98 16.52
C SER A 428 -28.26 -31.03 16.33
N GLY A 429 -28.13 -30.06 15.42
CA GLY A 429 -29.23 -29.20 14.97
C GLY A 429 -29.13 -28.91 13.48
N SER A 430 -29.91 -29.63 12.68
CA SER A 430 -30.04 -29.48 11.22
C SER A 430 -30.97 -28.30 10.89
N LEU A 431 -30.60 -27.43 9.96
CA LEU A 431 -31.56 -26.67 9.15
C LEU A 431 -31.06 -26.53 7.71
N SER A 432 -31.85 -27.08 6.80
CA SER A 432 -31.75 -26.99 5.35
C SER A 432 -32.80 -26.04 4.78
N ASN A 433 -32.48 -25.50 3.61
CA ASN A 433 -33.36 -24.89 2.61
C ASN A 433 -33.88 -23.46 2.85
N MET A 434 -33.38 -22.52 2.05
CA MET A 434 -34.16 -21.85 1.00
C MET A 434 -33.28 -20.77 0.35
N PHE A 435 -33.13 -20.78 -0.98
CA PHE A 435 -33.27 -19.63 -1.90
C PHE A 435 -32.72 -20.01 -3.28
N VAL A 436 -33.63 -20.13 -4.26
CA VAL A 436 -33.36 -20.25 -5.69
C VAL A 436 -33.40 -18.84 -6.29
N PRO A 437 -32.43 -18.40 -7.13
CA PRO A 437 -32.49 -17.10 -7.78
C PRO A 437 -33.41 -17.13 -9.01
N LYS A 438 -34.24 -16.08 -9.17
CA LYS A 438 -34.97 -15.81 -10.41
C LYS A 438 -34.05 -15.20 -11.45
N THR A 439 -34.10 -15.76 -12.65
CA THR A 439 -33.48 -15.31 -13.88
C THR A 439 -34.13 -14.03 -14.40
N LEU A 440 -33.31 -13.11 -14.93
CA LEU A 440 -33.76 -11.99 -15.78
C LEU A 440 -33.12 -12.17 -17.17
N ASN A 441 -33.98 -12.40 -18.16
CA ASN A 441 -33.61 -12.34 -19.58
C ASN A 441 -33.53 -10.87 -20.05
N PRO A 442 -32.61 -10.53 -20.95
CA PRO A 442 -32.59 -9.23 -21.62
C PRO A 442 -33.51 -9.25 -22.85
N SER A 443 -34.02 -8.08 -23.24
CA SER A 443 -34.62 -7.85 -24.57
C SER A 443 -33.90 -6.73 -25.30
N PRO A 444 -33.88 -6.73 -26.65
CA PRO A 444 -32.88 -6.03 -27.44
C PRO A 444 -33.44 -4.83 -28.21
N HIS A 445 -32.71 -3.73 -28.23
CA HIS A 445 -32.77 -2.68 -29.25
C HIS A 445 -31.32 -2.19 -29.44
N GLY A 446 -30.68 -2.17 -30.61
CA GLY A 446 -31.17 -2.19 -31.98
C GLY A 446 -31.17 -0.77 -32.57
N SER A 447 -30.00 -0.20 -32.88
CA SER A 447 -29.90 0.85 -33.90
C SER A 447 -28.47 1.00 -34.44
N THR A 448 -28.33 0.57 -35.69
CA THR A 448 -27.21 0.75 -36.61
C THR A 448 -27.14 2.20 -37.09
N ILE A 449 -25.95 2.82 -37.12
CA ILE A 449 -25.63 3.86 -38.11
C ILE A 449 -24.26 3.53 -38.70
N GLN A 450 -24.27 3.36 -40.01
CA GLN A 450 -23.13 3.19 -40.91
C GLN A 450 -22.71 4.54 -41.52
N ASN A 451 -21.48 4.53 -42.05
CA ASN A 451 -20.89 5.38 -43.11
C ASN A 451 -20.21 6.69 -42.65
N THR A 452 -19.03 7.08 -43.12
CA THR A 452 -18.28 6.76 -44.37
C THR A 452 -16.79 7.14 -44.26
N HIS A 453 -15.97 6.42 -45.03
CA HIS A 453 -14.65 6.72 -45.65
C HIS A 453 -14.03 8.12 -45.47
N ASP A 454 -12.70 8.17 -45.21
CA ASP A 454 -11.76 8.63 -46.25
C ASP A 454 -10.28 8.25 -45.97
N SER A 455 -9.51 8.15 -47.04
CA SER A 455 -8.22 7.46 -47.16
C SER A 455 -7.02 8.35 -47.50
N GLY A 456 -5.88 8.07 -46.84
CA GLY A 456 -4.51 8.20 -47.37
C GLY A 456 -3.75 9.52 -47.13
N PRO A 457 -2.44 9.62 -47.47
CA PRO A 457 -1.35 8.64 -47.34
C PRO A 457 -0.12 9.24 -46.60
N GLY A 458 0.92 8.42 -46.36
CA GLY A 458 1.97 8.68 -45.38
C GLY A 458 3.21 9.46 -45.83
N SER A 459 4.18 9.59 -44.91
CA SER A 459 5.63 9.60 -45.16
C SER A 459 6.44 9.60 -43.85
N PRO A 460 7.70 9.11 -43.85
CA PRO A 460 8.44 8.67 -42.67
C PRO A 460 9.44 9.72 -42.15
N ILE A 461 9.78 9.67 -40.85
CA ILE A 461 10.88 10.48 -40.28
C ILE A 461 11.93 9.59 -39.61
N ILE A 462 13.17 9.85 -40.04
CA ILE A 462 14.48 9.25 -39.73
C ILE A 462 14.92 9.62 -38.29
N PRO A 463 15.65 8.74 -37.55
CA PRO A 463 16.28 9.12 -36.30
C PRO A 463 17.69 9.68 -36.53
N GLN A 464 17.94 10.94 -36.13
CA GLN A 464 19.30 11.50 -36.02
C GLN A 464 19.85 11.29 -34.61
N GLN A 465 20.99 10.61 -34.56
CA GLN A 465 21.91 10.57 -33.42
C GLN A 465 22.60 11.94 -33.26
N PHE A 466 22.66 12.45 -32.04
CA PHE A 466 23.69 13.44 -31.67
C PHE A 466 24.37 13.05 -30.36
N SER A 467 25.69 12.86 -30.49
CA SER A 467 26.67 12.70 -29.43
C SER A 467 27.12 14.07 -28.95
N LEU A 468 27.10 14.32 -27.65
CA LEU A 468 27.89 15.37 -27.00
C LEU A 468 28.47 14.81 -25.69
N ARG A 469 29.74 14.39 -25.73
CA ARG A 469 30.55 14.11 -24.54
C ARG A 469 31.36 15.35 -24.21
N THR A 470 30.99 16.05 -23.14
CA THR A 470 31.85 17.06 -22.51
C THR A 470 32.35 16.51 -21.19
N LYS A 471 33.66 16.27 -21.10
CA LYS A 471 34.36 15.89 -19.87
C LYS A 471 34.41 17.09 -18.93
N VAL A 472 33.95 16.93 -17.69
CA VAL A 472 34.31 17.83 -16.58
C VAL A 472 34.88 16.98 -15.44
N ARG A 473 36.17 17.20 -15.15
CA ARG A 473 36.86 16.74 -13.94
C ARG A 473 36.51 17.70 -12.82
N LEU A 474 35.98 17.19 -11.70
CA LEU A 474 36.07 17.89 -10.41
C LEU A 474 36.45 16.88 -9.33
N GLY A 475 37.69 17.02 -8.86
CA GLY A 475 38.12 16.47 -7.57
C GLY A 475 37.78 17.46 -6.47
N GLY A 476 37.44 16.95 -5.28
CA GLY A 476 37.17 17.77 -4.11
C GLY A 476 36.43 16.98 -3.04
N THR A 477 37.20 16.46 -2.09
CA THR A 477 36.72 15.82 -0.86
C THR A 477 36.05 16.84 0.05
N TYR A 478 34.85 16.54 0.56
CA TYR A 478 34.22 17.28 1.66
C TYR A 478 33.77 16.33 2.77
N ARG A 479 34.29 16.57 3.98
CA ARG A 479 33.85 15.98 5.26
C ARG A 479 32.70 16.83 5.81
N GLY A 480 31.56 16.22 6.10
CA GLY A 480 30.46 16.86 6.83
C GLY A 480 30.37 16.32 8.26
N MET A 481 30.52 17.21 9.25
CA MET A 481 30.14 17.02 10.64
C MET A 481 28.70 17.48 10.85
N TYR A 482 27.96 16.77 11.70
CA TYR A 482 26.59 17.08 12.10
C TYR A 482 26.55 18.14 13.22
N THR A 483 25.66 19.13 13.07
CA THR A 483 24.87 19.75 14.15
C THR A 483 23.54 20.21 13.59
#